data_AF-A0A2H5XF89-F1
#
_entry.id   AF-A0A2H5XF89-F1
#
_cell.length_a   1.000
_cell.length_b   1.000
_cell.length_c   1.000
_cell.angle_alpha   90.00
_cell.angle_beta   90.00
_cell.angle_gamma   90.00
#
_symmetry.space_group_name_H-M   'P 1'
#
loop_
_entity.id
_entity.type
_entity.pdbx_description
1 polymer ?
#
loop_
_entity_poly.entity_id
_entity_poly.type
_entity_poly.pdbx_seq_one_letter_code
_entity_poly.pdbx_strand_id
1 'polypeptide(L)' 'MGASVRTERWRYTEWDEGRLGVELYDHENDPNEWHNLANDPKFADVIKEMKELLKHVPRQL' A
#
# COMPACT_ATOMS: atom_id res chain seq x y z
N MET A 1 -11.10 -2.59 10.07
CA MET A 1 -10.15 -3.66 9.67
C MET A 1 -9.15 -3.07 8.69
N GLY A 2 -7.87 -3.39 8.83
CA GLY A 2 -6.80 -2.95 7.94
C GLY A 2 -6.04 -4.15 7.39
N ALA A 3 -5.55 -4.05 6.16
CA ALA A 3 -4.73 -5.09 5.54
C ALA A 3 -3.53 -4.47 4.85
N SER A 4 -2.35 -5.05 5.07
CA SER A 4 -1.10 -4.58 4.46
C SER A 4 -0.39 -5.70 3.70
N VAL A 5 0.31 -5.35 2.63
CA VAL A 5 1.24 -6.21 1.91
C VAL A 5 2.55 -5.46 1.69
N ARG A 6 3.66 -6.19 1.71
CA ARG A 6 5.01 -5.63 1.59
C ARG A 6 5.83 -6.44 0.59
N THR A 7 6.56 -5.72 -0.25
CA THR A 7 7.66 -6.24 -1.08
C THR A 7 8.99 -5.69 -0.55
N GLU A 8 10.11 -5.98 -1.21
CA GLU A 8 11.40 -5.39 -0.83
C GLU A 8 11.36 -3.85 -0.84
N ARG A 9 10.71 -3.27 -1.85
CA ARG A 9 10.64 -1.82 -2.05
C ARG A 9 9.37 -1.17 -1.51
N TRP A 10 8.22 -1.82 -1.61
CA TRP A 10 6.93 -1.16 -1.37
C TRP A 10 6.23 -1.69 -0.14
N ARG A 11 5.58 -0.79 0.61
CA ARG A 11 4.53 -1.16 1.56
C ARG A 11 3.22 -0.52 1.14
N TYR A 12 2.16 -1.34 1.10
CA TYR A 12 0.82 -0.92 0.76
C TYR A 12 -0.16 -1.33 1.87
N THR A 13 -1.06 -0.42 2.25
CA THR A 13 -2.11 -0.67 3.26
C THR A 13 -3.46 -0.18 2.76
N GLU A 14 -4.50 -0.98 2.93
CA GLU A 14 -5.91 -0.57 2.75
C GLU A 14 -6.65 -0.57 4.09
N TRP A 15 -7.37 0.51 4.35
CA TRP A 15 -8.27 0.64 5.49
C TRP A 15 -9.72 0.48 5.04
N ASP A 16 -10.43 -0.48 5.64
CA ASP A 16 -11.82 -0.79 5.28
C ASP A 16 -11.98 -1.04 3.77
N GLU A 17 -11.12 -1.90 3.22
CA GLU A 17 -11.11 -2.23 1.78
C GLU A 17 -10.82 -1.02 0.87
N GLY A 18 -10.14 -0.02 1.42
CA GLY A 18 -9.81 1.24 0.77
C GLY A 18 -10.85 2.34 0.99
N ARG A 19 -12.02 2.04 1.59
CA ARG A 19 -13.07 3.05 1.86
C ARG A 19 -12.62 4.12 2.85
N LEU A 20 -11.74 3.77 3.79
CA LEU A 20 -11.19 4.71 4.77
C LEU A 20 -9.79 5.20 4.40
N GLY A 21 -9.33 4.88 3.19
CA GLY A 21 -8.06 5.35 2.66
C GLY A 21 -7.07 4.23 2.37
N VAL A 22 -6.00 4.66 1.71
CA VAL A 22 -4.92 3.82 1.20
C VAL A 22 -3.59 4.49 1.51
N GLU A 23 -2.58 3.69 1.82
CA GLU A 23 -1.22 4.14 2.04
C GLU A 23 -0.25 3.39 1.12
N LEU A 24 0.71 4.11 0.56
CA LEU A 24 1.83 3.55 -0.21
C LEU A 24 3.13 4.23 0.21
N TYR A 25 4.12 3.43 0.62
CA TYR A 25 5.45 3.92 0.99
C TYR A 25 6.54 3.25 0.16
N ASP A 26 7.52 4.04 -0.30
CA ASP A 26 8.71 3.59 -1.04
C ASP A 26 9.88 3.42 -0.07
N HIS A 27 10.15 2.21 0.42
CA HIS A 27 11.25 1.97 1.36
C HIS A 27 12.63 2.22 0.78
N GLU A 28 12.79 2.23 -0.55
CA GLU A 28 14.08 2.51 -1.19
C GLU A 28 14.42 4.01 -1.08
N ASN A 29 13.43 4.88 -1.26
CA ASN A 29 13.63 6.33 -1.28
C ASN A 29 13.19 7.03 0.03
N ASP A 30 12.37 6.37 0.84
CA ASP A 30 11.75 6.87 2.07
C ASP A 30 11.75 5.74 3.13
N PRO A 31 12.94 5.31 3.62
CA PRO A 31 13.07 4.16 4.52
C PRO A 31 12.32 4.32 5.86
N ASN A 32 12.02 5.57 6.25
CA ASN A 32 11.26 5.89 7.46
C ASN A 32 9.75 6.08 7.21
N GLU A 33 9.27 5.89 5.98
CA GLU A 33 7.84 5.93 5.61
C GLU A 33 7.15 7.26 6.01
N TRP A 34 7.82 8.39 5.79
CA TRP A 34 7.28 9.71 6.09
C TRP A 34 6.32 10.23 5.00
N HIS A 35 6.42 9.69 3.78
CA HIS A 35 5.71 10.21 2.63
C HIS A 35 4.72 9.19 2.07
N ASN A 36 3.43 9.38 2.35
CA ASN A 36 2.38 8.57 1.72
C ASN A 36 2.19 8.99 0.25
N LEU A 37 2.50 8.08 -0.67
CA LEU A 37 2.46 8.28 -2.12
C LEU A 37 1.12 7.89 -2.76
N ALA A 38 0.15 7.41 -1.99
CA ALA A 38 -1.07 6.79 -2.54
C ALA A 38 -1.94 7.71 -3.40
N ASN A 39 -1.82 9.03 -3.23
CA ASN A 39 -2.58 10.03 -4.00
C ASN A 39 -1.79 10.66 -5.15
N ASP A 40 -0.50 10.33 -5.32
CA ASP A 40 0.29 10.83 -6.45
C ASP A 40 0.02 9.94 -7.69
N PRO A 41 -0.54 10.49 -8.78
CA PRO A 41 -0.90 9.72 -9.97
C PRO A 41 0.28 9.02 -10.64
N LYS A 42 1.53 9.43 -10.35
CA LYS A 42 2.73 8.74 -10.86
C LYS A 42 2.85 7.30 -10.36
N PHE A 43 2.25 6.97 -9.22
CA PHE A 43 2.33 5.64 -8.60
C PHE A 43 1.07 4.80 -8.81
N ALA A 44 0.16 5.22 -9.70
CA ALA A 44 -1.10 4.51 -9.95
C ALA A 44 -0.88 3.04 -10.36
N ASP A 45 0.15 2.76 -11.17
CA ASP A 45 0.49 1.39 -11.57
C ASP A 45 1.03 0.55 -10.40
N VAL A 46 1.82 1.16 -9.51
CA VAL A 46 2.32 0.50 -8.29
C VAL A 46 1.16 0.18 -7.34
N ILE A 47 0.22 1.12 -7.14
CA ILE A 47 -1.00 0.88 -6.36
C ILE A 47 -1.77 -0.31 -6.91
N LYS A 48 -1.94 -0.38 -8.23
CA LYS A 48 -2.65 -1.49 -8.88
C LYS A 48 -1.94 -2.83 -8.62
N GLU A 49 -0.62 -2.90 -8.81
CA GLU A 49 0.16 -4.12 -8.54
C GLU A 49 0.05 -4.55 -7.08
N MET A 50 0.26 -3.62 -6.14
CA MET A 50 0.22 -3.91 -4.71
C MET A 50 -1.17 -4.32 -4.24
N LYS A 51 -2.23 -3.74 -4.83
CA LYS A 51 -3.62 -4.15 -4.56
C LYS A 51 -3.89 -5.58 -5.02
N GLU A 52 -3.35 -6.00 -6.17
CA GLU A 52 -3.45 -7.41 -6.59
C GLU A 52 -2.74 -8.34 -5.61
N LEU A 53 -1.53 -7.97 -5.15
CA LEU A 53 -0.80 -8.74 -4.15
C LEU A 53 -1.57 -8.85 -2.82
N LEU A 54 -2.23 -7.77 -2.39
CA LEU A 54 -2.99 -7.73 -1.14
C LEU A 54 -4.15 -8.74 -1.13
N LYS A 55 -4.74 -9.08 -2.29
CA LYS A 55 -5.82 -10.09 -2.38
C LYS A 55 -5.38 -11.47 -1.90
N HIS A 56 -4.09 -11.74 -1.92
CA HIS A 56 -3.50 -13.01 -1.47
C HIS A 56 -3.09 -12.98 0.01
N VAL A 57 -3.23 -11.84 0.69
CA VAL A 57 -2.94 -11.70 2.12
C VAL A 57 -4.23 -11.90 2.93
N PRO A 58 -4.26 -12.81 3.92
CA PRO A 58 -5.43 -12.98 4.78
C PRO A 58 -5.67 -11.69 5.58
N ARG A 59 -6.89 -11.15 5.49
CA ARG A 59 -7.29 -9.94 6.22
C ARG A 59 -7.50 -10.26 7.70
N GLN A 60 -6.92 -9.45 8.59
CA GLN A 60 -7.22 -9.52 10.01
C GLN A 60 -8.64 -9.00 10.26
N LEU A 61 -9.49 -9.88 10.82
CA LEU A 61 -10.83 -9.59 11.30
C LEU A 61 -10.79 -8.80 12.60
#